data_AF-A0A1G6VT47-F1
#
_entry.id   AF-A0A1G6VT47-F1
#
_cell.length_a   1.000
_cell.length_b   1.000
_cell.length_c   1.000
_cell.angle_alpha   90.00
_cell.angle_beta   90.00
_cell.angle_gamma   90.00
#
_symmetry.space_group_name_H-M   'P 1'
#
loop_
_entity.id
_entity.type
_entity.pdbx_description
1 polymer ?
#
loop_
_entity_poly.entity_id
_entity_poly.type
_entity_poly.pdbx_seq_one_letter_code
_entity_poly.pdbx_strand_id
1 'polypeptide(L)'
;MSKTSTESVNTTTTAPTSAVKDTATIFNPAKPSIPQEQSQTDVSQTHTDQPYHHKANHNQNRSITQSSHATSASTANATATMPVVSAAPKIGFVSLGCPKALVDSERIITELSRDGYQVASDYDGADLVVVNTCGFIESAVQESLDAIGEAISKNGKVIVTGCLGKEAEKIREMHPAVLAVTGAHAYDEVITAVAQHVPKPNRSLDANYDPKIDLINEAGVKLTPSHYAYLKISEGCNHRCTFCIIPSLRGDLVSRPIDNVMNEAMALKKAGVKELLIISQDTSAYGLDLKYKTSFWNGMPLKSKFYDLCQALNDLGIWVRLHYVYPYPHVDKVVELMGEKKLLPYLDIPFQHASHRILKAMKRPAHSENTLARIKAWRDICPDIVIRSTFVVGFPGETEEDFQCLLDWLVEARLDRVGAFTYSEVEGAVANDLPNHVPEDVKQSRYERLMALQQEISAQKLQEKVGKTLTVLVDEIDSDENIAICRSYADAPEIDGHVYVDEITAQVKVGQFLTVTIDDASEYDLFASYQG
;
A
#
# COMPACT_ATOMS: atom_id res chain seq x y z
N MET A 1 51.81 10.44 41.19
CA MET A 1 51.84 9.94 42.58
C MET A 1 50.46 9.34 42.83
N SER A 2 50.33 8.01 42.79
CA SER A 2 50.41 7.10 43.96
C SER A 2 48.99 6.89 44.55
N LYS A 3 48.29 5.80 44.16
CA LYS A 3 48.23 4.47 44.85
C LYS A 3 47.29 4.50 46.07
N THR A 4 46.42 3.52 46.36
CA THR A 4 46.25 2.08 45.99
C THR A 4 44.72 1.76 46.11
N SER A 5 44.08 0.88 45.32
CA SER A 5 44.06 -0.60 45.38
C SER A 5 43.59 -1.18 46.73
N THR A 6 42.68 -2.15 46.83
CA THR A 6 41.85 -2.90 45.83
C THR A 6 40.55 -3.45 46.53
N GLU A 7 39.74 -4.45 46.15
CA GLU A 7 39.82 -5.66 45.27
C GLU A 7 38.41 -6.16 44.81
N SER A 8 38.34 -7.37 44.24
CA SER A 8 37.25 -8.07 43.51
C SER A 8 36.14 -8.81 44.30
N VAL A 9 34.99 -9.05 43.62
CA VAL A 9 34.24 -10.34 43.64
C VAL A 9 33.83 -10.70 42.20
N ASN A 10 33.75 -11.99 41.87
CA ASN A 10 33.53 -12.51 40.51
C ASN A 10 32.41 -13.57 40.49
N THR A 11 31.45 -13.49 39.57
CA THR A 11 30.38 -14.51 39.40
C THR A 11 30.04 -14.72 37.93
N THR A 12 30.18 -15.97 37.47
CA THR A 12 30.00 -16.40 36.08
C THR A 12 28.63 -17.06 35.87
N THR A 13 27.87 -16.64 34.85
CA THR A 13 26.76 -17.48 34.34
C THR A 13 26.43 -17.24 32.85
N THR A 14 26.50 -18.32 32.07
CA THR A 14 25.63 -18.70 30.93
C THR A 14 25.12 -17.63 29.96
N ALA A 15 25.54 -17.74 28.69
CA ALA A 15 24.73 -17.30 27.54
C ALA A 15 23.60 -18.31 27.23
N PRO A 16 22.41 -17.85 26.80
CA PRO A 16 21.42 -18.70 26.15
C PRO A 16 21.54 -18.62 24.62
N THR A 17 21.58 -19.77 23.95
CA THR A 17 21.43 -19.86 22.49
C THR A 17 19.97 -19.59 22.09
N SER A 18 19.69 -18.48 21.42
CA SER A 18 18.42 -18.30 20.70
C SER A 18 18.44 -19.11 19.39
N ALA A 19 17.42 -19.94 19.18
CA ALA A 19 17.26 -20.65 17.92
C ALA A 19 16.83 -19.69 16.81
N VAL A 20 17.48 -19.78 15.65
CA VAL A 20 17.06 -19.09 14.43
C VAL A 20 15.66 -19.60 14.05
N LYS A 21 14.75 -18.69 13.73
CA LYS A 21 13.48 -19.02 13.08
C LYS A 21 13.60 -18.72 11.60
N ASP A 22 13.49 -19.74 10.77
CA ASP A 22 13.52 -19.60 9.32
C ASP A 22 12.19 -19.03 8.83
N THR A 23 12.18 -17.71 8.57
CA THR A 23 11.09 -17.03 7.87
C THR A 23 11.67 -16.11 6.80
N ALA A 24 11.48 -16.47 5.53
CA ALA A 24 11.74 -15.63 4.37
C ALA A 24 10.46 -15.57 3.54
N THR A 25 9.93 -14.36 3.33
CA THR A 25 8.73 -14.11 2.53
C THR A 25 8.75 -12.65 2.10
N ILE A 26 8.26 -12.35 0.89
CA ILE A 26 7.95 -10.98 0.48
C ILE A 26 6.80 -10.49 1.39
N PHE A 27 7.07 -9.53 2.29
CA PHE A 27 6.06 -9.04 3.22
C PHE A 27 6.23 -7.56 3.59
N ASN A 28 5.11 -6.92 3.94
CA ASN A 28 4.96 -5.51 4.31
C ASN A 28 4.59 -5.43 5.82
N PRO A 29 5.55 -5.20 6.73
CA PRO A 29 5.37 -5.50 8.17
C PRO A 29 4.68 -4.39 8.97
N ALA A 30 3.35 -4.44 9.08
CA ALA A 30 2.57 -3.52 9.92
C ALA A 30 1.69 -4.23 10.97
N LYS A 31 2.14 -4.27 12.25
CA LYS A 31 1.28 -4.38 13.45
C LYS A 31 2.08 -4.18 14.76
N PRO A 32 1.63 -3.33 15.71
CA PRO A 32 2.20 -3.24 17.05
C PRO A 32 1.70 -4.37 17.95
N SER A 33 2.43 -4.68 19.03
CA SER A 33 2.09 -5.71 20.01
C SER A 33 1.75 -5.10 21.38
N ILE A 34 0.75 -5.66 22.06
CA ILE A 34 0.35 -5.32 23.43
C ILE A 34 0.38 -6.61 24.28
N PRO A 35 0.94 -6.61 25.51
CA PRO A 35 1.02 -7.82 26.34
C PRO A 35 -0.34 -8.25 26.89
N GLN A 36 -0.52 -9.56 27.11
CA GLN A 36 -1.60 -10.11 27.95
C GLN A 36 -1.05 -10.52 29.32
N GLU A 37 -1.77 -10.17 30.38
CA GLU A 37 -1.48 -10.60 31.75
C GLU A 37 -2.55 -11.59 32.25
N GLN A 38 -2.17 -12.49 33.17
CA GLN A 38 -3.00 -13.65 33.56
C GLN A 38 -3.71 -13.43 34.90
N SER A 39 -4.98 -13.83 34.99
CA SER A 39 -5.56 -14.31 36.25
C SER A 39 -6.67 -15.34 35.99
N GLN A 40 -6.89 -16.23 36.96
CA GLN A 40 -7.90 -17.29 36.94
C GLN A 40 -8.86 -17.14 38.13
N THR A 41 -10.16 -17.33 37.90
CA THR A 41 -11.08 -17.95 38.86
C THR A 41 -12.25 -18.60 38.12
N ASP A 42 -12.86 -19.60 38.77
CA ASP A 42 -13.87 -20.51 38.22
C ASP A 42 -15.21 -20.37 38.96
N VAL A 43 -16.34 -20.59 38.28
CA VAL A 43 -17.69 -20.99 38.76
C VAL A 43 -18.66 -21.11 37.55
N SER A 44 -19.72 -21.92 37.67
CA SER A 44 -20.42 -22.56 36.55
C SER A 44 -21.92 -22.23 36.36
N GLN A 45 -22.44 -22.53 35.14
CA GLN A 45 -23.87 -22.64 34.73
C GLN A 45 -24.66 -21.30 34.59
N THR A 46 -25.61 -21.10 33.65
CA THR A 46 -26.21 -21.95 32.58
C THR A 46 -26.90 -21.12 31.46
N HIS A 47 -26.81 -21.61 30.21
CA HIS A 47 -27.71 -21.39 29.05
C HIS A 47 -27.90 -20.00 28.37
N THR A 48 -28.29 -20.11 27.08
CA THR A 48 -28.76 -19.12 26.08
C THR A 48 -27.75 -18.14 25.45
N ASP A 49 -27.91 -18.02 24.13
CA ASP A 49 -27.41 -17.07 23.13
C ASP A 49 -25.95 -16.56 23.22
N GLN A 50 -25.15 -16.93 22.21
CA GLN A 50 -23.84 -16.33 21.92
C GLN A 50 -23.75 -15.92 20.43
N PRO A 51 -23.20 -14.73 20.10
CA PRO A 51 -22.76 -14.40 18.75
C PRO A 51 -21.53 -15.22 18.33
N TYR A 52 -21.37 -15.46 17.03
CA TYR A 52 -20.24 -16.22 16.46
C TYR A 52 -18.93 -15.40 16.46
N HIS A 53 -18.19 -15.41 17.57
CA HIS A 53 -16.83 -14.86 17.63
C HIS A 53 -15.77 -15.88 17.18
N HIS A 54 -15.43 -15.89 15.89
CA HIS A 54 -14.31 -16.69 15.38
C HIS A 54 -12.95 -16.13 15.83
N LYS A 55 -12.18 -16.95 16.57
CA LYS A 55 -10.79 -16.66 16.96
C LYS A 55 -9.81 -17.18 15.90
N ALA A 56 -9.73 -16.51 14.75
CA ALA A 56 -8.74 -16.82 13.73
C ALA A 56 -7.33 -16.41 14.18
N ASN A 57 -6.50 -17.38 14.60
CA ASN A 57 -5.10 -17.13 14.93
C ASN A 57 -4.23 -18.40 14.80
N HIS A 58 -3.64 -18.62 13.61
CA HIS A 58 -2.22 -18.96 13.46
C HIS A 58 -1.85 -19.17 11.99
N ASN A 59 -1.02 -18.27 11.44
CA ASN A 59 -0.33 -18.50 10.17
C ASN A 59 0.68 -19.67 10.32
N GLN A 60 0.53 -20.71 9.49
CA GLN A 60 1.54 -21.75 9.28
C GLN A 60 1.75 -22.01 7.77
N ASN A 61 2.78 -21.38 7.21
CA ASN A 61 3.16 -21.56 5.80
C ASN A 61 3.39 -23.04 5.43
N ARG A 62 2.61 -23.57 4.48
CA ARG A 62 2.83 -24.91 3.91
C ARG A 62 4.08 -24.89 3.00
N SER A 63 5.08 -25.73 3.28
CA SER A 63 6.26 -25.89 2.42
C SER A 63 5.92 -26.74 1.19
N ILE A 64 6.17 -26.20 -0.01
CA ILE A 64 6.05 -26.95 -1.27
C ILE A 64 7.39 -27.62 -1.58
N THR A 65 7.48 -28.93 -1.39
CA THR A 65 8.61 -29.75 -1.87
C THR A 65 8.13 -31.00 -2.59
N GLN A 66 9.03 -31.56 -3.42
CA GLN A 66 8.90 -32.78 -4.23
C GLN A 66 8.20 -32.66 -5.61
N SER A 67 9.01 -32.60 -6.67
CA SER A 67 8.75 -33.28 -7.95
C SER A 67 10.00 -33.35 -8.83
N SER A 68 10.94 -34.26 -8.52
CA SER A 68 11.65 -35.11 -9.51
C SER A 68 12.82 -35.89 -8.88
N HIS A 69 12.94 -37.16 -9.28
CA HIS A 69 14.07 -38.05 -9.05
C HIS A 69 14.18 -39.00 -10.26
N ALA A 70 15.33 -39.67 -10.40
CA ALA A 70 15.74 -40.54 -11.51
C ALA A 70 16.17 -39.77 -12.81
N THR A 71 17.20 -40.17 -13.57
CA THR A 71 18.08 -41.36 -13.42
C THR A 71 19.49 -41.18 -14.02
N SER A 72 20.50 -41.68 -13.29
CA SER A 72 21.71 -42.41 -13.75
C SER A 72 22.71 -41.90 -14.82
N ALA A 73 23.99 -42.07 -14.45
CA ALA A 73 25.10 -42.67 -15.24
C ALA A 73 26.04 -41.80 -16.11
N SER A 74 27.17 -41.41 -15.49
CA SER A 74 28.57 -41.52 -15.97
C SER A 74 28.87 -41.69 -17.47
N THR A 75 29.66 -40.77 -18.02
CA THR A 75 30.95 -41.12 -18.66
C THR A 75 31.91 -39.95 -18.60
N ALA A 76 33.21 -40.20 -18.49
CA ALA A 76 34.24 -39.16 -18.43
C ALA A 76 34.96 -39.00 -19.78
N ASN A 77 35.19 -37.76 -20.22
CA ASN A 77 36.23 -37.42 -21.19
C ASN A 77 36.64 -35.94 -21.06
N ALA A 78 37.82 -35.61 -21.58
CA ALA A 78 38.56 -34.42 -21.15
C ALA A 78 38.48 -33.20 -22.08
N THR A 79 38.59 -32.02 -21.46
CA THR A 79 39.15 -30.77 -22.00
C THR A 79 38.67 -30.27 -23.37
N ALA A 80 37.64 -29.42 -23.33
CA ALA A 80 37.63 -28.17 -24.09
C ALA A 80 37.10 -27.05 -23.18
N THR A 81 37.84 -25.96 -23.02
CA THR A 81 37.38 -24.78 -22.26
C THR A 81 36.36 -24.02 -23.08
N MET A 82 35.08 -24.40 -22.93
CA MET A 82 33.96 -23.56 -23.35
C MET A 82 33.99 -22.21 -22.62
N PRO A 83 33.37 -21.15 -23.17
CA PRO A 83 33.05 -19.97 -22.38
C PRO A 83 32.31 -20.40 -21.10
N VAL A 84 32.64 -19.80 -19.96
CA VAL A 84 31.88 -20.04 -18.73
C VAL A 84 30.49 -19.46 -18.94
N VAL A 85 29.50 -20.34 -19.13
CA VAL A 85 28.13 -19.91 -19.36
C VAL A 85 27.52 -19.49 -18.04
N SER A 86 27.35 -18.18 -17.87
CA SER A 86 26.63 -17.58 -16.76
C SER A 86 25.17 -18.02 -16.74
N ALA A 87 24.62 -18.19 -15.54
CA ALA A 87 23.19 -18.06 -15.36
C ALA A 87 22.80 -16.59 -15.51
N ALA A 88 21.63 -16.29 -16.08
CA ALA A 88 21.11 -14.92 -16.10
C ALA A 88 20.96 -14.42 -14.65
N PRO A 89 21.60 -13.30 -14.24
CA PRO A 89 21.66 -12.92 -12.83
C PRO A 89 20.30 -12.60 -12.21
N LYS A 90 20.18 -12.87 -10.92
CA LYS A 90 18.95 -12.71 -10.12
C LYS A 90 18.99 -11.44 -9.30
N ILE A 91 17.96 -10.62 -9.40
CA ILE A 91 17.78 -9.43 -8.55
C ILE A 91 16.65 -9.70 -7.54
N GLY A 92 16.96 -9.63 -6.25
CA GLY A 92 15.96 -9.63 -5.18
C GLY A 92 15.37 -8.23 -5.00
N PHE A 93 14.10 -8.13 -4.60
CA PHE A 93 13.43 -6.84 -4.46
C PHE A 93 12.59 -6.76 -3.19
N VAL A 94 12.76 -5.68 -2.42
CA VAL A 94 11.92 -5.33 -1.26
C VAL A 94 11.15 -4.05 -1.58
N SER A 95 9.84 -4.04 -1.31
CA SER A 95 8.98 -2.90 -1.62
C SER A 95 8.19 -2.48 -0.38
N LEU A 96 8.63 -1.41 0.28
CA LEU A 96 8.04 -0.91 1.54
C LEU A 96 7.17 0.34 1.32
N GLY A 97 6.38 0.69 2.34
CA GLY A 97 5.66 1.96 2.42
C GLY A 97 4.24 1.94 1.85
N CYS A 98 4.05 2.30 0.57
CA CYS A 98 2.71 2.58 0.04
C CYS A 98 2.52 2.20 -1.45
N PRO A 99 1.27 2.11 -1.96
CA PRO A 99 1.00 1.70 -3.35
C PRO A 99 1.71 2.52 -4.44
N LYS A 100 2.10 3.76 -4.16
CA LYS A 100 2.93 4.57 -5.08
C LYS A 100 4.35 4.02 -5.22
N ALA A 101 4.94 3.57 -4.11
CA ALA A 101 6.22 2.88 -4.09
C ALA A 101 6.11 1.46 -4.66
N LEU A 102 4.99 0.76 -4.43
CA LEU A 102 4.72 -0.54 -5.08
C LEU A 102 4.76 -0.42 -6.62
N VAL A 103 4.09 0.59 -7.20
CA VAL A 103 4.16 0.86 -8.65
C VAL A 103 5.55 1.35 -9.11
N ASP A 104 6.35 1.96 -8.22
CA ASP A 104 7.78 2.23 -8.51
C ASP A 104 8.57 0.92 -8.63
N SER A 105 8.37 -0.01 -7.69
CA SER A 105 8.98 -1.34 -7.66
C SER A 105 8.63 -2.17 -8.90
N GLU A 106 7.33 -2.29 -9.22
CA GLU A 106 6.84 -3.03 -10.40
C GLU A 106 7.48 -2.56 -11.70
N ARG A 107 7.77 -1.25 -11.83
CA ARG A 107 8.42 -0.67 -13.02
C ARG A 107 9.89 -1.02 -13.10
N ILE A 108 10.62 -0.89 -11.98
CA ILE A 108 12.04 -1.29 -11.92
C ILE A 108 12.16 -2.79 -12.22
N ILE A 109 11.33 -3.63 -11.61
CA ILE A 109 11.28 -5.07 -11.86
C ILE A 109 10.94 -5.38 -13.33
N THR A 110 9.99 -4.65 -13.93
CA THR A 110 9.64 -4.80 -15.35
C THR A 110 10.80 -4.49 -16.28
N GLU A 111 11.52 -3.37 -16.08
CA GLU A 111 12.64 -3.00 -16.95
C GLU A 111 13.88 -3.88 -16.70
N LEU A 112 14.18 -4.27 -15.46
CA LEU A 112 15.19 -5.30 -15.17
C LEU A 112 14.86 -6.63 -15.86
N SER A 113 13.60 -7.06 -15.79
CA SER A 113 13.17 -8.29 -16.47
C SER A 113 13.33 -8.15 -17.98
N ARG A 114 12.91 -7.04 -18.59
CA ARG A 114 13.11 -6.75 -20.04
C ARG A 114 14.59 -6.76 -20.42
N ASP A 115 15.47 -6.27 -19.55
CA ASP A 115 16.93 -6.31 -19.71
C ASP A 115 17.53 -7.73 -19.60
N GLY A 116 16.73 -8.71 -19.19
CA GLY A 116 17.07 -10.14 -19.13
C GLY A 116 17.38 -10.67 -17.74
N TYR A 117 17.35 -9.83 -16.71
CA TYR A 117 17.58 -10.25 -15.33
C TYR A 117 16.42 -11.13 -14.84
N GLN A 118 16.73 -12.11 -14.00
CA GLN A 118 15.72 -12.89 -13.27
C GLN A 118 15.32 -12.15 -11.98
N VAL A 119 14.10 -12.39 -11.49
CA VAL A 119 13.66 -11.90 -10.17
C VAL A 119 13.86 -13.01 -9.15
N ALA A 120 14.47 -12.70 -8.01
CA ALA A 120 14.62 -13.66 -6.90
C ALA A 120 13.39 -13.68 -6.00
N SER A 121 13.07 -14.85 -5.44
CA SER A 121 12.03 -15.06 -4.43
C SER A 121 12.45 -14.66 -3.00
N ASP A 122 13.75 -14.46 -2.79
CA ASP A 122 14.41 -14.40 -1.50
C ASP A 122 15.77 -13.67 -1.62
N TYR A 123 16.40 -13.38 -0.48
CA TYR A 123 17.70 -12.69 -0.42
C TYR A 123 18.89 -13.59 -0.74
N ASP A 124 18.83 -14.86 -0.34
CA ASP A 124 19.98 -15.77 -0.35
C ASP A 124 20.25 -16.33 -1.76
N GLY A 125 19.21 -16.36 -2.61
CA GLY A 125 19.26 -16.75 -4.01
C GLY A 125 19.44 -15.60 -5.02
N ALA A 126 19.77 -14.37 -4.56
CA ALA A 126 19.97 -13.20 -5.42
C ALA A 126 21.45 -12.84 -5.62
N ASP A 127 21.80 -12.29 -6.78
CA ASP A 127 23.12 -11.71 -7.09
C ASP A 127 23.28 -10.27 -6.59
N LEU A 128 22.17 -9.60 -6.27
CA LEU A 128 22.03 -8.27 -5.65
C LEU A 128 20.58 -8.05 -5.18
N VAL A 129 20.37 -7.27 -4.12
CA VAL A 129 19.04 -6.88 -3.63
C VAL A 129 18.79 -5.37 -3.82
N VAL A 130 17.61 -5.01 -4.32
CA VAL A 130 17.11 -3.62 -4.36
C VAL A 130 16.07 -3.42 -3.26
N VAL A 131 16.27 -2.44 -2.38
CA VAL A 131 15.33 -2.08 -1.31
C VAL A 131 14.67 -0.74 -1.64
N ASN A 132 13.38 -0.74 -1.92
CA ASN A 132 12.56 0.46 -2.15
C ASN A 132 11.91 0.92 -0.84
N THR A 133 12.31 2.09 -0.36
CA THR A 133 12.12 2.55 1.02
C THR A 133 11.01 3.57 1.21
N CYS A 134 10.43 3.57 2.41
CA CYS A 134 9.61 4.68 2.90
C CYS A 134 10.49 5.70 3.63
N GLY A 135 10.05 6.97 3.63
CA GLY A 135 10.82 8.10 4.16
C GLY A 135 9.91 9.27 4.47
N PHE A 136 8.78 9.01 5.15
CA PHE A 136 7.74 10.01 5.40
C PHE A 136 7.19 10.01 6.84
N ILE A 137 7.32 8.90 7.57
CA ILE A 137 6.94 8.76 8.98
C ILE A 137 8.06 7.95 9.64
N GLU A 138 8.50 8.36 10.83
CA GLU A 138 9.71 7.83 11.47
C GLU A 138 9.68 6.31 11.71
N SER A 139 8.50 5.74 12.01
CA SER A 139 8.34 4.27 12.10
C SER A 139 8.68 3.55 10.78
N ALA A 140 8.26 4.10 9.66
CA ALA A 140 8.53 3.56 8.33
C ALA A 140 9.94 3.91 7.81
N VAL A 141 10.60 4.92 8.40
CA VAL A 141 12.03 5.18 8.24
C VAL A 141 12.83 4.08 8.93
N GLN A 142 12.54 3.78 10.20
CA GLN A 142 13.22 2.72 10.96
C GLN A 142 13.01 1.35 10.31
N GLU A 143 11.78 1.01 9.94
CA GLU A 143 11.43 -0.20 9.17
C GLU A 143 12.28 -0.33 7.88
N SER A 144 12.46 0.77 7.16
CA SER A 144 13.27 0.80 5.94
C SER A 144 14.77 0.60 6.21
N LEU A 145 15.29 1.09 7.34
CA LEU A 145 16.68 0.90 7.75
C LEU A 145 16.94 -0.53 8.23
N ASP A 146 16.03 -1.09 9.03
CA ASP A 146 16.11 -2.47 9.51
C ASP A 146 16.10 -3.47 8.33
N ALA A 147 15.26 -3.23 7.31
CA ALA A 147 15.23 -4.02 6.08
C ALA A 147 16.52 -3.89 5.24
N ILE A 148 17.15 -2.71 5.20
CA ILE A 148 18.48 -2.53 4.59
C ILE A 148 19.53 -3.35 5.35
N GLY A 149 19.50 -3.32 6.68
CA GLY A 149 20.37 -4.12 7.54
C GLY A 149 20.23 -5.63 7.30
N GLU A 150 19.00 -6.13 7.21
CA GLU A 150 18.72 -7.55 6.90
C GLU A 150 19.23 -7.95 5.51
N ALA A 151 18.91 -7.16 4.48
CA ALA A 151 19.34 -7.41 3.11
C ALA A 151 20.88 -7.41 2.97
N ILE A 152 21.58 -6.51 3.67
CA ILE A 152 23.05 -6.51 3.73
C ILE A 152 23.55 -7.76 4.46
N SER A 153 22.93 -8.14 5.57
CA SER A 153 23.38 -9.28 6.38
C SER A 153 23.21 -10.63 5.66
N LYS A 154 22.20 -10.77 4.80
CA LYS A 154 21.92 -12.00 4.03
C LYS A 154 22.61 -12.03 2.66
N ASN A 155 22.52 -10.94 1.88
CA ASN A 155 23.00 -10.91 0.51
C ASN A 155 24.38 -10.24 0.33
N GLY A 156 24.72 -9.24 1.17
CA GLY A 156 25.97 -8.48 1.08
C GLY A 156 26.07 -7.46 -0.07
N LYS A 157 25.13 -7.45 -1.04
CA LYS A 157 25.05 -6.46 -2.12
C LYS A 157 23.68 -5.79 -2.15
N VAL A 158 23.60 -4.56 -1.66
CA VAL A 158 22.33 -3.82 -1.58
C VAL A 158 22.40 -2.49 -2.32
N ILE A 159 21.36 -2.21 -3.12
CA ILE A 159 21.04 -0.89 -3.66
C ILE A 159 19.77 -0.40 -2.96
N VAL A 160 19.78 0.86 -2.54
CA VAL A 160 18.63 1.51 -1.89
C VAL A 160 17.99 2.51 -2.86
N THR A 161 16.66 2.50 -2.92
CA THR A 161 15.86 3.41 -3.72
C THR A 161 14.64 3.86 -2.91
N GLY A 162 13.80 4.75 -3.46
CA GLY A 162 12.57 5.20 -2.81
C GLY A 162 12.71 6.48 -2.00
N CYS A 163 11.77 6.71 -1.08
CA CYS A 163 11.61 8.01 -0.41
C CYS A 163 12.81 8.37 0.49
N LEU A 164 13.38 7.40 1.21
CA LEU A 164 14.51 7.63 2.12
C LEU A 164 15.80 7.96 1.36
N GLY A 165 15.86 7.70 0.04
CA GLY A 165 17.03 7.97 -0.78
C GLY A 165 17.47 9.43 -0.86
N LYS A 166 16.67 10.37 -0.33
CA LYS A 166 17.09 11.78 -0.12
C LYS A 166 17.97 11.97 1.11
N GLU A 167 17.87 11.09 2.10
CA GLU A 167 18.71 11.01 3.29
C GLU A 167 19.90 10.04 3.04
N ALA A 168 20.50 10.12 1.86
CA ALA A 168 21.56 9.20 1.41
C ALA A 168 22.80 9.18 2.32
N GLU A 169 23.08 10.29 3.02
CA GLU A 169 24.16 10.37 4.00
C GLU A 169 23.83 9.55 5.26
N LYS A 170 22.62 9.70 5.83
CA LYS A 170 22.08 8.93 6.97
C LYS A 170 22.05 7.42 6.68
N ILE A 171 21.61 7.03 5.48
CA ILE A 171 21.67 5.63 5.02
C ILE A 171 23.12 5.12 5.01
N ARG A 172 24.07 5.91 4.49
CA ARG A 172 25.48 5.50 4.37
C ARG A 172 26.24 5.54 5.69
N GLU A 173 25.81 6.33 6.67
CA GLU A 173 26.38 6.35 8.02
C GLU A 173 26.04 5.07 8.78
N MET A 174 24.76 4.65 8.79
CA MET A 174 24.32 3.41 9.44
C MET A 174 24.67 2.15 8.64
N HIS A 175 24.65 2.24 7.30
CA HIS A 175 24.91 1.11 6.40
C HIS A 175 25.98 1.45 5.33
N PRO A 176 27.27 1.56 5.70
CA PRO A 176 28.36 1.90 4.76
C PRO A 176 28.54 0.91 3.60
N ALA A 177 27.99 -0.30 3.70
CA ALA A 177 28.05 -1.34 2.67
C ALA A 177 27.02 -1.15 1.53
N VAL A 178 26.13 -0.16 1.59
CA VAL A 178 25.18 0.14 0.51
C VAL A 178 25.92 0.61 -0.75
N LEU A 179 25.75 -0.13 -1.84
CA LEU A 179 26.44 0.09 -3.12
C LEU A 179 26.01 1.44 -3.74
N ALA A 180 24.70 1.61 -3.93
CA ALA A 180 24.10 2.84 -4.44
C ALA A 180 22.86 3.23 -3.64
N VAL A 181 22.60 4.54 -3.59
CA VAL A 181 21.37 5.12 -3.06
C VAL A 181 20.81 6.03 -4.15
N THR A 182 19.57 5.82 -4.56
CA THR A 182 18.86 6.66 -5.56
C THR A 182 17.61 7.27 -4.95
N GLY A 183 17.08 8.34 -5.55
CA GLY A 183 15.81 8.92 -5.11
C GLY A 183 14.59 8.05 -5.39
N ALA A 184 13.43 8.48 -4.90
CA ALA A 184 12.14 8.00 -5.36
C ALA A 184 11.97 8.26 -6.86
N HIS A 185 11.20 7.40 -7.56
CA HIS A 185 10.95 7.47 -9.01
C HIS A 185 12.19 7.57 -9.93
N ALA A 186 13.40 7.34 -9.41
CA ALA A 186 14.67 7.41 -10.14
C ALA A 186 15.00 6.11 -10.89
N TYR A 187 14.05 5.63 -11.72
CA TYR A 187 14.12 4.27 -12.31
C TYR A 187 15.44 4.04 -13.07
N ASP A 188 15.83 4.97 -13.96
CA ASP A 188 17.04 4.86 -14.79
C ASP A 188 18.33 4.80 -13.96
N GLU A 189 18.37 5.49 -12.82
CA GLU A 189 19.49 5.43 -11.86
C GLU A 189 19.60 4.04 -11.24
N VAL A 190 18.47 3.41 -10.88
CA VAL A 190 18.46 2.05 -10.32
C VAL A 190 18.90 1.02 -11.37
N ILE A 191 18.37 1.08 -12.61
CA ILE A 191 18.81 0.17 -13.68
C ILE A 191 20.31 0.32 -13.94
N THR A 192 20.81 1.57 -13.97
CA THR A 192 22.24 1.86 -14.14
C THR A 192 23.08 1.33 -12.98
N ALA A 193 22.64 1.53 -11.74
CA ALA A 193 23.35 1.06 -10.55
C ALA A 193 23.37 -0.47 -10.44
N VAL A 194 22.29 -1.17 -10.82
CA VAL A 194 22.27 -2.64 -10.93
C VAL A 194 23.30 -3.10 -11.96
N ALA A 195 23.27 -2.53 -13.18
CA ALA A 195 24.17 -2.90 -14.27
C ALA A 195 25.67 -2.62 -14.00
N GLN A 196 25.99 -1.78 -13.01
CA GLN A 196 27.37 -1.54 -12.54
C GLN A 196 27.89 -2.65 -11.60
N HIS A 197 27.00 -3.30 -10.84
CA HIS A 197 27.36 -4.25 -9.78
C HIS A 197 27.00 -5.71 -10.10
N VAL A 198 26.13 -5.90 -11.11
CA VAL A 198 25.73 -7.18 -11.68
C VAL A 198 25.77 -7.02 -13.21
N PRO A 199 26.55 -7.83 -13.95
CA PRO A 199 26.62 -7.71 -15.41
C PRO A 199 25.25 -7.94 -16.07
N LYS A 200 24.90 -7.11 -17.05
CA LYS A 200 23.67 -7.28 -17.83
C LYS A 200 23.71 -8.63 -18.59
N PRO A 201 22.71 -9.51 -18.41
CA PRO A 201 22.69 -10.82 -19.05
C PRO A 201 22.67 -10.73 -20.58
N ASN A 202 23.33 -11.68 -21.22
CA ASN A 202 23.38 -11.82 -22.65
C ASN A 202 22.46 -12.95 -23.09
N ARG A 203 21.27 -12.56 -23.58
CA ARG A 203 20.22 -13.43 -24.13
C ARG A 203 20.68 -14.46 -25.18
N SER A 204 21.86 -14.26 -25.80
CA SER A 204 22.42 -15.16 -26.81
C SER A 204 23.52 -16.10 -26.29
N LEU A 205 23.97 -15.94 -25.04
CA LEU A 205 25.06 -16.71 -24.44
C LEU A 205 24.72 -17.35 -23.08
N ASP A 206 23.76 -16.82 -22.31
CA ASP A 206 23.41 -17.35 -20.98
C ASP A 206 22.46 -18.57 -21.08
N ALA A 207 22.89 -19.74 -20.58
CA ALA A 207 22.12 -20.99 -20.67
C ALA A 207 20.80 -20.97 -19.89
N ASN A 208 20.69 -20.09 -18.90
CA ASN A 208 19.50 -19.95 -18.05
C ASN A 208 18.67 -18.69 -18.40
N TYR A 209 18.79 -18.16 -19.61
CA TYR A 209 17.84 -17.18 -20.13
C TYR A 209 16.45 -17.84 -20.31
N ASP A 210 15.42 -17.36 -19.60
CA ASP A 210 14.05 -17.86 -19.76
C ASP A 210 13.35 -17.10 -20.91
N PRO A 211 12.96 -17.76 -22.03
CA PRO A 211 12.28 -17.09 -23.13
C PRO A 211 10.92 -16.47 -22.76
N LYS A 212 10.33 -16.81 -21.60
CA LYS A 212 9.14 -16.13 -21.08
C LYS A 212 9.39 -14.65 -20.78
N ILE A 213 10.65 -14.23 -20.60
CA ILE A 213 11.03 -12.82 -20.43
C ILE A 213 10.66 -12.01 -21.68
N ASP A 214 10.80 -12.58 -22.88
CA ASP A 214 10.36 -11.94 -24.14
C ASP A 214 8.83 -11.99 -24.34
N LEU A 215 8.09 -12.62 -23.43
CA LEU A 215 6.63 -12.64 -23.38
C LEU A 215 6.05 -11.67 -22.32
N ILE A 216 6.90 -10.86 -21.67
CA ILE A 216 6.46 -9.80 -20.75
C ILE A 216 5.68 -8.75 -21.56
N ASN A 217 4.37 -8.73 -21.34
CA ASN A 217 3.45 -7.91 -22.10
C ASN A 217 3.50 -6.41 -21.71
N GLU A 218 2.65 -5.61 -22.34
CA GLU A 218 2.56 -4.15 -22.16
C GLU A 218 2.25 -3.73 -20.70
N ALA A 219 1.67 -4.60 -19.87
CA ALA A 219 1.33 -4.33 -18.47
C ALA A 219 2.51 -4.51 -17.50
N GLY A 220 3.58 -5.20 -17.94
CA GLY A 220 4.77 -5.47 -17.14
C GLY A 220 4.60 -6.59 -16.12
N VAL A 221 5.55 -6.66 -15.18
CA VAL A 221 5.50 -7.54 -14.00
C VAL A 221 4.70 -6.84 -12.90
N LYS A 222 3.79 -7.57 -12.26
CA LYS A 222 2.96 -7.09 -11.15
C LYS A 222 3.22 -7.86 -9.87
N LEU A 223 3.17 -7.13 -8.76
CA LEU A 223 3.29 -7.64 -7.39
C LEU A 223 1.91 -7.78 -6.72
N THR A 224 0.89 -7.13 -7.28
CA THR A 224 -0.52 -7.28 -6.91
C THR A 224 -1.12 -8.59 -7.46
N PRO A 225 -2.13 -9.19 -6.80
CA PRO A 225 -2.96 -10.25 -7.36
C PRO A 225 -3.54 -9.89 -8.74
N SER A 226 -3.64 -10.88 -9.63
CA SER A 226 -3.89 -10.66 -11.07
C SER A 226 -5.24 -10.02 -11.43
N HIS A 227 -6.17 -9.91 -10.49
CA HIS A 227 -7.49 -9.31 -10.67
C HIS A 227 -7.57 -7.83 -10.31
N TYR A 228 -6.57 -7.22 -9.67
CA TYR A 228 -6.52 -5.78 -9.47
C TYR A 228 -5.13 -5.21 -9.78
N ALA A 229 -5.04 -3.91 -10.08
CA ALA A 229 -3.77 -3.25 -10.26
C ALA A 229 -3.82 -1.75 -9.91
N TYR A 230 -2.77 -1.26 -9.26
CA TYR A 230 -2.57 0.17 -9.05
C TYR A 230 -2.06 0.84 -10.34
N LEU A 231 -2.70 1.95 -10.73
CA LEU A 231 -2.33 2.75 -11.90
C LEU A 231 -1.93 4.16 -11.44
N LYS A 232 -0.61 4.41 -11.39
CA LYS A 232 -0.07 5.71 -10.99
C LYS A 232 -0.13 6.73 -12.14
N ILE A 233 -0.94 7.77 -11.99
CA ILE A 233 -1.22 8.74 -13.09
C ILE A 233 -0.33 9.99 -13.06
N SER A 234 0.15 10.37 -11.88
CA SER A 234 1.09 11.48 -11.68
C SER A 234 2.03 11.18 -10.51
N GLU A 235 3.08 11.99 -10.39
CA GLU A 235 4.07 11.98 -9.32
C GLU A 235 4.17 13.39 -8.70
N GLY A 236 4.70 13.50 -7.47
CA GLY A 236 4.91 14.78 -6.81
C GLY A 236 3.62 15.53 -6.43
N CYS A 237 3.74 16.72 -5.83
CA CYS A 237 2.58 17.47 -5.35
C CYS A 237 2.80 18.99 -5.27
N ASN A 238 1.86 19.77 -5.82
CA ASN A 238 1.89 21.24 -5.79
C ASN A 238 1.38 21.84 -4.47
N HIS A 239 0.76 21.05 -3.58
CA HIS A 239 0.35 21.55 -2.26
C HIS A 239 1.56 21.89 -1.40
N ARG A 240 1.37 22.82 -0.46
CA ARG A 240 2.39 23.26 0.52
C ARG A 240 1.84 23.16 1.94
N CYS A 241 1.22 22.01 2.25
CA CYS A 241 0.70 21.71 3.59
C CYS A 241 1.85 21.65 4.60
N THR A 242 1.71 22.29 5.76
CA THR A 242 2.84 22.51 6.70
C THR A 242 3.41 21.22 7.29
N PHE A 243 2.59 20.18 7.46
CA PHE A 243 2.99 18.86 7.96
C PHE A 243 3.58 17.93 6.87
N CYS A 244 3.64 18.34 5.60
CA CYS A 244 3.83 17.41 4.49
C CYS A 244 5.09 17.71 3.66
N ILE A 245 6.13 16.89 3.85
CA ILE A 245 7.41 16.97 3.12
C ILE A 245 7.39 16.31 1.74
N ILE A 246 6.24 15.83 1.25
CA ILE A 246 6.12 15.17 -0.07
C ILE A 246 6.67 16.00 -1.25
N PRO A 247 6.51 17.35 -1.32
CA PRO A 247 7.17 18.14 -2.36
C PRO A 247 8.70 18.10 -2.28
N SER A 248 9.26 18.05 -1.06
CA SER A 248 10.71 17.89 -0.84
C SER A 248 11.20 16.49 -1.26
N LEU A 249 10.42 15.44 -0.98
CA LEU A 249 10.77 14.04 -1.31
C LEU A 249 10.56 13.69 -2.78
N ARG A 250 9.38 13.95 -3.33
CA ARG A 250 8.91 13.49 -4.65
C ARG A 250 8.67 14.61 -5.67
N GLY A 251 8.98 15.87 -5.32
CA GLY A 251 8.90 17.01 -6.23
C GLY A 251 7.50 17.62 -6.37
N ASP A 252 7.40 18.61 -7.25
CA ASP A 252 6.13 19.19 -7.71
C ASP A 252 5.36 18.24 -8.64
N LEU A 253 4.10 18.55 -8.93
CA LEU A 253 3.22 17.70 -9.74
C LEU A 253 3.78 17.50 -11.15
N VAL A 254 4.06 16.24 -11.49
CA VAL A 254 4.38 15.76 -12.84
C VAL A 254 3.35 14.73 -13.27
N SER A 255 2.43 15.11 -14.15
CA SER A 255 1.41 14.22 -14.70
C SER A 255 1.92 13.46 -15.92
N ARG A 256 1.50 12.21 -16.05
CA ARG A 256 1.73 11.42 -17.27
C ARG A 256 0.76 11.87 -18.37
N PRO A 257 1.18 11.95 -19.64
CA PRO A 257 0.27 12.12 -20.77
C PRO A 257 -0.84 11.05 -20.78
N ILE A 258 -2.08 11.44 -21.09
CA ILE A 258 -3.26 10.56 -20.96
C ILE A 258 -3.22 9.33 -21.87
N ASP A 259 -2.60 9.46 -23.04
CA ASP A 259 -2.29 8.35 -23.95
C ASP A 259 -1.42 7.28 -23.27
N ASN A 260 -0.37 7.69 -22.55
CA ASN A 260 0.48 6.77 -21.80
C ASN A 260 -0.24 6.12 -20.62
N VAL A 261 -1.20 6.82 -19.98
CA VAL A 261 -2.01 6.26 -18.89
C VAL A 261 -3.02 5.24 -19.44
N MET A 262 -3.74 5.60 -20.50
CA MET A 262 -4.76 4.74 -21.11
C MET A 262 -4.18 3.52 -21.83
N ASN A 263 -2.96 3.61 -22.35
CA ASN A 263 -2.23 2.45 -22.88
C ASN A 263 -1.91 1.42 -21.78
N GLU A 264 -1.38 1.85 -20.63
CA GLU A 264 -1.14 0.95 -19.48
C GLU A 264 -2.45 0.40 -18.90
N ALA A 265 -3.49 1.24 -18.78
CA ALA A 265 -4.82 0.81 -18.32
C ALA A 265 -5.43 -0.28 -19.23
N MET A 266 -5.30 -0.12 -20.55
CA MET A 266 -5.75 -1.11 -21.52
C MET A 266 -4.88 -2.37 -21.51
N ALA A 267 -3.57 -2.24 -21.29
CA ALA A 267 -2.68 -3.39 -21.12
C ALA A 267 -3.04 -4.23 -19.88
N LEU A 268 -3.33 -3.57 -18.75
CA LEU A 268 -3.78 -4.21 -17.51
C LEU A 268 -5.11 -4.94 -17.73
N LYS A 269 -6.08 -4.31 -18.41
CA LYS A 269 -7.32 -4.97 -18.84
C LYS A 269 -7.05 -6.22 -19.70
N LYS A 270 -6.16 -6.13 -20.70
CA LYS A 270 -5.77 -7.28 -21.55
C LYS A 270 -5.14 -8.42 -20.72
N ALA A 271 -4.38 -8.08 -19.66
CA ALA A 271 -3.74 -9.05 -18.77
C ALA A 271 -4.73 -9.76 -17.81
N GLY A 272 -5.98 -9.31 -17.73
CA GLY A 272 -7.07 -9.97 -16.99
C GLY A 272 -7.65 -9.16 -15.83
N VAL A 273 -7.05 -8.02 -15.49
CA VAL A 273 -7.41 -7.14 -14.36
C VAL A 273 -8.89 -6.76 -14.40
N LYS A 274 -9.55 -6.84 -13.23
CA LYS A 274 -10.95 -6.51 -12.97
C LYS A 274 -11.14 -5.15 -12.31
N GLU A 275 -10.13 -4.66 -11.60
CA GLU A 275 -10.16 -3.39 -10.86
C GLU A 275 -8.88 -2.57 -11.06
N LEU A 276 -9.02 -1.32 -11.50
CA LEU A 276 -7.94 -0.34 -11.56
C LEU A 276 -8.04 0.64 -10.40
N LEU A 277 -6.97 0.74 -9.62
CA LEU A 277 -6.87 1.65 -8.47
C LEU A 277 -6.02 2.85 -8.86
N ILE A 278 -6.70 3.97 -9.14
CA ILE A 278 -6.10 5.19 -9.66
C ILE A 278 -5.44 5.96 -8.52
N ILE A 279 -4.11 6.12 -8.58
CA ILE A 279 -3.31 6.72 -7.50
C ILE A 279 -2.39 7.85 -7.99
N SER A 280 -2.22 8.85 -7.12
CA SER A 280 -1.05 9.74 -7.05
C SER A 280 -0.97 10.37 -5.65
N GLN A 281 -0.42 11.58 -5.53
CA GLN A 281 -0.44 12.42 -4.32
C GLN A 281 -1.67 13.34 -4.27
N ASP A 282 -2.19 13.73 -5.44
CA ASP A 282 -3.45 14.45 -5.66
C ASP A 282 -3.98 14.01 -7.03
N THR A 283 -4.87 13.03 -7.03
CA THR A 283 -5.41 12.41 -8.25
C THR A 283 -6.28 13.41 -9.02
N SER A 284 -6.95 14.32 -8.31
CA SER A 284 -7.85 15.31 -8.87
C SER A 284 -7.16 16.51 -9.53
N ALA A 285 -5.89 16.76 -9.20
CA ALA A 285 -5.03 17.75 -9.83
C ALA A 285 -4.45 17.31 -11.19
N TYR A 286 -4.68 16.06 -11.61
CA TYR A 286 -4.10 15.46 -12.80
C TYR A 286 -4.23 16.33 -14.06
N GLY A 287 -3.09 16.69 -14.64
CA GLY A 287 -2.97 17.42 -15.90
C GLY A 287 -2.88 18.94 -15.80
N LEU A 288 -2.91 19.52 -14.60
CA LEU A 288 -2.71 20.96 -14.39
C LEU A 288 -1.34 21.45 -14.89
N ASP A 289 -0.30 20.69 -14.58
CA ASP A 289 1.09 20.88 -15.02
C ASP A 289 1.23 20.76 -16.55
N LEU A 290 0.56 19.77 -17.15
CA LEU A 290 0.46 19.58 -18.59
C LEU A 290 -0.44 20.62 -19.29
N LYS A 291 -1.04 21.56 -18.56
CA LYS A 291 -2.00 22.57 -19.06
C LYS A 291 -3.15 21.95 -19.88
N TYR A 292 -3.58 20.77 -19.45
CA TYR A 292 -4.59 19.95 -20.14
C TYR A 292 -4.27 19.56 -21.59
N LYS A 293 -2.97 19.35 -21.90
CA LYS A 293 -2.49 18.90 -23.22
C LYS A 293 -3.33 17.76 -23.79
N THR A 294 -3.81 17.95 -25.02
CA THR A 294 -4.45 16.90 -25.82
C THR A 294 -3.41 15.89 -26.33
N SER A 295 -3.72 14.61 -26.14
CA SER A 295 -3.08 13.48 -26.82
C SER A 295 -4.14 12.71 -27.63
N PHE A 296 -3.73 11.68 -28.37
CA PHE A 296 -4.65 10.79 -29.08
C PHE A 296 -4.53 9.36 -28.53
N TRP A 297 -5.66 8.72 -28.25
CA TRP A 297 -5.73 7.32 -27.83
C TRP A 297 -6.80 6.61 -28.66
N ASN A 298 -6.46 5.49 -29.29
CA ASN A 298 -7.32 4.78 -30.27
C ASN A 298 -7.92 5.71 -31.35
N GLY A 299 -7.19 6.75 -31.76
CA GLY A 299 -7.64 7.77 -32.72
C GLY A 299 -8.53 8.88 -32.14
N MET A 300 -9.01 8.73 -30.89
CA MET A 300 -9.82 9.73 -30.21
C MET A 300 -8.94 10.81 -29.54
N PRO A 301 -9.23 12.11 -29.69
CA PRO A 301 -8.52 13.17 -28.98
C PRO A 301 -8.97 13.24 -27.52
N LEU A 302 -8.05 12.99 -26.58
CA LEU A 302 -8.28 13.08 -25.14
C LEU A 302 -7.41 14.16 -24.53
N LYS A 303 -7.96 14.97 -23.62
CA LYS A 303 -7.18 15.95 -22.84
C LYS A 303 -6.62 15.28 -21.60
N SER A 304 -5.37 15.55 -21.28
CA SER A 304 -4.75 15.12 -20.02
C SER A 304 -5.36 15.93 -18.88
N LYS A 305 -6.52 15.50 -18.36
CA LYS A 305 -7.33 16.19 -17.35
C LYS A 305 -8.16 15.17 -16.59
N PHE A 306 -8.30 15.35 -15.26
CA PHE A 306 -8.92 14.36 -14.37
C PHE A 306 -10.31 13.85 -14.81
N TYR A 307 -11.24 14.74 -15.18
CA TYR A 307 -12.59 14.34 -15.64
C TYR A 307 -12.54 13.55 -16.96
N ASP A 308 -11.80 14.06 -17.95
CA ASP A 308 -11.62 13.46 -19.27
C ASP A 308 -10.95 12.07 -19.16
N LEU A 309 -10.03 11.90 -18.21
CA LEU A 309 -9.44 10.61 -17.82
C LEU A 309 -10.47 9.66 -17.20
N CYS A 310 -11.30 10.14 -16.27
CA CYS A 310 -12.34 9.31 -15.65
C CYS A 310 -13.35 8.77 -16.68
N GLN A 311 -13.72 9.59 -17.68
CA GLN A 311 -14.56 9.13 -18.79
C GLN A 311 -13.85 8.06 -19.65
N ALA A 312 -12.58 8.26 -20.01
CA ALA A 312 -11.84 7.28 -20.80
C ALA A 312 -11.60 5.95 -20.05
N LEU A 313 -11.44 5.99 -18.73
CA LEU A 313 -11.29 4.79 -17.89
C LEU A 313 -12.60 3.98 -17.78
N ASN A 314 -13.77 4.61 -17.77
CA ASN A 314 -15.07 3.93 -17.85
C ASN A 314 -15.16 3.01 -19.08
N ASP A 315 -14.65 3.46 -20.24
CA ASP A 315 -14.74 2.74 -21.51
C ASP A 315 -13.93 1.42 -21.50
N LEU A 316 -13.14 1.18 -20.46
CA LEU A 316 -12.50 -0.10 -20.19
C LEU A 316 -13.48 -1.15 -19.66
N GLY A 317 -14.65 -0.78 -19.11
CA GLY A 317 -15.67 -1.74 -18.69
C GLY A 317 -15.21 -2.70 -17.57
N ILE A 318 -14.34 -2.19 -16.69
CA ILE A 318 -13.82 -2.86 -15.49
C ILE A 318 -13.97 -1.88 -14.31
N TRP A 319 -13.83 -2.34 -13.06
CA TRP A 319 -13.93 -1.46 -11.91
C TRP A 319 -12.80 -0.41 -11.91
N VAL A 320 -13.14 0.83 -11.53
CA VAL A 320 -12.20 1.96 -11.44
C VAL A 320 -12.44 2.66 -10.10
N ARG A 321 -11.44 2.63 -9.22
CA ARG A 321 -11.46 3.21 -7.87
C ARG A 321 -10.52 4.42 -7.80
N LEU A 322 -10.96 5.52 -7.18
CA LEU A 322 -10.21 6.77 -7.15
C LEU A 322 -9.67 7.06 -5.75
N HIS A 323 -8.34 7.12 -5.60
CA HIS A 323 -7.67 7.42 -4.33
C HIS A 323 -7.07 8.81 -4.30
N TYR A 324 -6.84 9.36 -3.10
CA TYR A 324 -6.18 10.65 -2.90
C TYR A 324 -6.84 11.80 -3.70
N VAL A 325 -8.18 11.84 -3.70
CA VAL A 325 -8.98 12.81 -4.45
C VAL A 325 -9.18 14.05 -3.60
N TYR A 326 -8.55 15.17 -3.98
CA TYR A 326 -8.79 16.46 -3.36
C TYR A 326 -10.16 17.01 -3.81
N PRO A 327 -10.94 17.66 -2.93
CA PRO A 327 -12.27 18.16 -3.29
C PRO A 327 -12.17 19.44 -4.13
N TYR A 328 -11.71 19.41 -5.38
CA TYR A 328 -11.85 20.56 -6.30
C TYR A 328 -13.25 20.60 -6.92
N PRO A 329 -13.82 21.76 -7.29
CA PRO A 329 -15.19 21.85 -7.84
C PRO A 329 -15.48 20.96 -9.06
N HIS A 330 -14.47 20.54 -9.82
CA HIS A 330 -14.67 19.60 -10.94
C HIS A 330 -14.85 18.14 -10.53
N VAL A 331 -14.63 17.78 -9.25
CA VAL A 331 -14.92 16.44 -8.69
C VAL A 331 -16.43 16.19 -8.62
N ASP A 332 -17.25 17.23 -8.48
CA ASP A 332 -18.72 17.10 -8.42
C ASP A 332 -19.25 16.39 -9.68
N LYS A 333 -18.64 16.65 -10.84
CA LYS A 333 -18.93 15.97 -12.11
C LYS A 333 -18.43 14.54 -12.20
N VAL A 334 -17.44 14.17 -11.40
CA VAL A 334 -17.00 12.77 -11.29
C VAL A 334 -17.97 11.99 -10.40
N VAL A 335 -18.60 12.65 -9.40
CA VAL A 335 -19.71 12.06 -8.64
C VAL A 335 -20.97 11.87 -9.50
N GLU A 336 -21.23 12.74 -10.48
CA GLU A 336 -22.25 12.49 -11.53
C GLU A 336 -21.98 11.14 -12.25
N LEU A 337 -20.72 10.89 -12.67
CA LEU A 337 -20.34 9.62 -13.31
C LEU A 337 -20.47 8.39 -12.38
N MET A 338 -20.27 8.58 -11.07
CA MET A 338 -20.48 7.53 -10.05
C MET A 338 -21.96 7.21 -9.87
N GLY A 339 -22.84 8.23 -9.83
CA GLY A 339 -24.29 8.05 -9.83
C GLY A 339 -24.80 7.35 -11.10
N GLU A 340 -24.19 7.62 -12.25
CA GLU A 340 -24.41 6.92 -13.52
C GLU A 340 -23.79 5.50 -13.58
N LYS A 341 -23.15 5.03 -12.49
CA LYS A 341 -22.47 3.71 -12.37
C LYS A 341 -21.34 3.46 -13.39
N LYS A 342 -20.71 4.53 -13.88
CA LYS A 342 -19.56 4.50 -14.81
C LYS A 342 -18.21 4.32 -14.11
N LEU A 343 -18.18 4.57 -12.80
CA LEU A 343 -17.04 4.44 -11.89
C LEU A 343 -17.54 3.80 -10.59
N LEU A 344 -16.64 3.24 -9.78
CA LEU A 344 -17.05 2.85 -8.42
C LEU A 344 -17.42 4.10 -7.60
N PRO A 345 -18.53 4.09 -6.84
CA PRO A 345 -18.95 5.22 -6.03
C PRO A 345 -18.13 5.27 -4.73
N TYR A 346 -16.83 5.54 -4.89
CA TYR A 346 -15.83 5.55 -3.83
C TYR A 346 -14.90 6.74 -4.01
N LEU A 347 -14.77 7.57 -2.96
CA LEU A 347 -13.84 8.69 -2.90
C LEU A 347 -13.02 8.64 -1.60
N ASP A 348 -11.72 8.42 -1.73
CA ASP A 348 -10.75 8.62 -0.66
C ASP A 348 -10.25 10.06 -0.66
N ILE A 349 -10.77 10.86 0.27
CA ILE A 349 -10.60 12.31 0.37
C ILE A 349 -9.82 12.63 1.64
N PRO A 350 -8.58 13.15 1.55
CA PRO A 350 -7.79 13.47 2.73
C PRO A 350 -8.27 14.78 3.38
N PHE A 351 -9.31 14.76 4.23
CA PHE A 351 -9.78 16.00 4.88
C PHE A 351 -8.77 16.56 5.90
N GLN A 352 -8.04 15.70 6.62
CA GLN A 352 -7.02 16.02 7.64
C GLN A 352 -7.56 16.63 8.96
N HIS A 353 -8.53 17.54 8.89
CA HIS A 353 -9.26 18.09 10.06
C HIS A 353 -10.63 18.64 9.62
N ALA A 354 -11.49 18.98 10.58
CA ALA A 354 -12.70 19.79 10.35
C ALA A 354 -12.54 21.28 10.73
N SER A 355 -11.72 21.60 11.74
CA SER A 355 -11.59 22.98 12.22
C SER A 355 -10.99 23.90 11.15
N HIS A 356 -11.68 24.99 10.83
CA HIS A 356 -11.15 26.06 9.99
C HIS A 356 -9.81 26.60 10.51
N ARG A 357 -9.61 26.69 11.84
CA ARG A 357 -8.36 27.20 12.44
C ARG A 357 -7.20 26.26 12.13
N ILE A 358 -7.40 24.96 12.36
CA ILE A 358 -6.35 23.96 12.17
C ILE A 358 -6.11 23.68 10.68
N LEU A 359 -7.16 23.58 9.86
CA LEU A 359 -7.04 23.48 8.39
C LEU A 359 -6.25 24.66 7.80
N LYS A 360 -6.43 25.88 8.33
CA LYS A 360 -5.66 27.07 7.92
C LYS A 360 -4.19 26.97 8.35
N ALA A 361 -3.89 26.51 9.56
CA ALA A 361 -2.52 26.29 10.05
C ALA A 361 -1.79 25.16 9.30
N MET A 362 -2.53 24.10 8.94
CA MET A 362 -2.11 23.01 8.05
C MET A 362 -1.91 23.44 6.59
N LYS A 363 -2.31 24.67 6.20
CA LYS A 363 -2.40 25.17 4.81
C LYS A 363 -3.21 24.25 3.88
N ARG A 364 -4.38 23.78 4.34
CA ARG A 364 -5.36 23.04 3.54
C ARG A 364 -6.31 24.02 2.81
N PRO A 365 -6.48 23.95 1.49
CA PRO A 365 -7.52 24.69 0.76
C PRO A 365 -8.94 24.49 1.33
N ALA A 366 -9.23 23.29 1.86
CA ALA A 366 -10.53 22.94 2.44
C ALA A 366 -10.99 23.86 3.60
N HIS A 367 -10.12 24.66 4.21
CA HIS A 367 -10.55 25.64 5.24
C HIS A 367 -11.59 26.65 4.71
N SER A 368 -11.61 26.94 3.41
CA SER A 368 -12.56 27.88 2.79
C SER A 368 -13.81 27.21 2.20
N GLU A 369 -14.04 25.91 2.43
CA GLU A 369 -15.18 25.18 1.87
C GLU A 369 -16.14 24.66 2.96
N ASN A 370 -17.45 24.68 2.69
CA ASN A 370 -18.42 23.95 3.49
C ASN A 370 -18.45 22.48 3.04
N THR A 371 -17.56 21.68 3.63
CA THR A 371 -17.39 20.26 3.30
C THR A 371 -18.64 19.42 3.61
N LEU A 372 -19.40 19.74 4.67
CA LEU A 372 -20.63 19.04 5.05
C LEU A 372 -21.74 19.21 4.00
N ALA A 373 -22.01 20.45 3.58
CA ALA A 373 -22.99 20.74 2.54
C ALA A 373 -22.63 20.05 1.21
N ARG A 374 -21.33 19.86 0.95
CA ARG A 374 -20.82 19.20 -0.26
C ARG A 374 -20.90 17.68 -0.19
N ILE A 375 -20.54 17.07 0.95
CA ILE A 375 -20.76 15.65 1.24
C ILE A 375 -22.24 15.29 1.08
N LYS A 376 -23.14 16.16 1.57
CA LYS A 376 -24.58 16.01 1.36
C LYS A 376 -24.97 16.05 -0.12
N ALA A 377 -24.55 17.08 -0.85
CA ALA A 377 -24.85 17.21 -2.29
C ALA A 377 -24.33 16.01 -3.11
N TRP A 378 -23.17 15.43 -2.76
CA TRP A 378 -22.67 14.22 -3.40
C TRP A 378 -23.53 12.99 -3.10
N ARG A 379 -24.08 12.85 -1.90
CA ARG A 379 -25.03 11.78 -1.55
C ARG A 379 -26.41 11.98 -2.19
N ASP A 380 -26.83 13.23 -2.40
CA ASP A 380 -28.03 13.55 -3.17
C ASP A 380 -27.88 13.16 -4.67
N ILE A 381 -26.66 13.20 -5.22
CA ILE A 381 -26.32 12.76 -6.59
C ILE A 381 -26.08 11.25 -6.69
N CYS A 382 -25.38 10.68 -5.70
CA CYS A 382 -24.96 9.28 -5.67
C CYS A 382 -25.18 8.72 -4.25
N PRO A 383 -26.37 8.16 -3.94
CA PRO A 383 -26.69 7.71 -2.57
C PRO A 383 -25.78 6.59 -2.04
N ASP A 384 -25.23 5.77 -2.94
CA ASP A 384 -24.30 4.68 -2.61
C ASP A 384 -22.84 5.18 -2.44
N ILE A 385 -22.56 6.50 -2.41
CA ILE A 385 -21.18 7.02 -2.35
C ILE A 385 -20.51 6.77 -1.00
N VAL A 386 -19.45 5.98 -1.06
CA VAL A 386 -18.54 5.68 0.04
C VAL A 386 -17.48 6.76 0.11
N ILE A 387 -17.47 7.53 1.20
CA ILE A 387 -16.48 8.58 1.42
C ILE A 387 -15.50 8.12 2.51
N ARG A 388 -14.25 7.92 2.08
CA ARG A 388 -13.12 7.59 2.96
C ARG A 388 -12.33 8.85 3.30
N SER A 389 -11.78 8.94 4.51
CA SER A 389 -10.89 10.04 4.91
C SER A 389 -9.78 9.62 5.88
N THR A 390 -8.76 10.47 6.00
CA THR A 390 -7.73 10.41 7.04
C THR A 390 -7.68 11.73 7.81
N PHE A 391 -7.57 11.68 9.13
CA PHE A 391 -7.42 12.84 10.01
C PHE A 391 -6.12 12.80 10.82
N VAL A 392 -5.61 13.98 11.20
CA VAL A 392 -4.42 14.13 12.06
C VAL A 392 -4.83 14.88 13.32
N VAL A 393 -4.76 14.20 14.46
CA VAL A 393 -5.04 14.76 15.79
C VAL A 393 -3.74 15.14 16.50
N GLY A 394 -3.79 16.09 17.42
CA GLY A 394 -2.60 16.57 18.11
C GLY A 394 -1.74 17.54 17.28
N PHE A 395 -2.28 18.08 16.19
CA PHE A 395 -1.57 19.04 15.33
C PHE A 395 -1.12 20.27 16.14
N PRO A 396 0.05 20.89 15.86
CA PRO A 396 0.59 21.98 16.67
C PRO A 396 -0.41 23.13 16.86
N GLY A 397 -0.75 23.38 18.12
CA GLY A 397 -1.73 24.37 18.55
C GLY A 397 -3.20 23.94 18.52
N GLU A 398 -3.55 22.67 18.30
CA GLU A 398 -4.94 22.16 18.40
C GLU A 398 -5.47 22.20 19.86
N THR A 399 -6.54 22.95 20.10
CA THR A 399 -7.22 22.97 21.41
C THR A 399 -8.41 22.02 21.44
N GLU A 400 -9.00 21.82 22.62
CA GLU A 400 -10.08 20.85 22.79
C GLU A 400 -11.36 21.25 22.04
N GLU A 401 -11.57 22.55 21.81
CA GLU A 401 -12.69 23.06 21.02
C GLU A 401 -12.52 22.72 19.52
N ASP A 402 -11.29 22.72 19.00
CA ASP A 402 -11.02 22.30 17.61
C ASP A 402 -11.18 20.77 17.44
N PHE A 403 -10.81 20.01 18.48
CA PHE A 403 -10.98 18.56 18.49
C PHE A 403 -12.46 18.16 18.62
N GLN A 404 -13.21 18.80 19.52
CA GLN A 404 -14.66 18.57 19.63
C GLN A 404 -15.38 18.98 18.33
N CYS A 405 -14.97 20.09 17.69
CA CYS A 405 -15.46 20.46 16.35
C CYS A 405 -15.21 19.38 15.29
N LEU A 406 -14.12 18.59 15.39
CA LEU A 406 -13.87 17.43 14.53
C LEU A 406 -14.77 16.24 14.86
N LEU A 407 -15.03 15.96 16.14
CA LEU A 407 -15.99 14.92 16.54
C LEU A 407 -17.43 15.25 16.08
N ASP A 408 -17.89 16.48 16.34
CA ASP A 408 -19.21 16.96 15.93
C ASP A 408 -19.37 16.91 14.39
N TRP A 409 -18.33 17.30 13.66
CA TRP A 409 -18.29 17.21 12.20
C TRP A 409 -18.35 15.76 11.71
N LEU A 410 -17.70 14.80 12.38
CA LEU A 410 -17.77 13.38 12.02
C LEU A 410 -19.18 12.81 12.22
N VAL A 411 -19.88 13.22 13.30
CA VAL A 411 -21.28 12.84 13.54
C VAL A 411 -22.20 13.34 12.43
N GLU A 412 -22.08 14.59 11.98
CA GLU A 412 -22.89 15.10 10.86
C GLU A 412 -22.46 14.48 9.51
N ALA A 413 -21.15 14.34 9.27
CA ALA A 413 -20.61 13.81 8.03
C ALA A 413 -20.91 12.31 7.83
N ARG A 414 -21.08 11.52 8.90
CA ARG A 414 -21.23 10.05 8.91
C ARG A 414 -20.36 9.39 7.83
N LEU A 415 -19.03 9.57 7.93
CA LEU A 415 -18.09 9.07 6.93
C LEU A 415 -18.00 7.54 6.98
N ASP A 416 -17.88 6.94 5.80
CA ASP A 416 -18.04 5.51 5.59
C ASP A 416 -16.81 4.71 6.02
N ARG A 417 -15.61 5.27 5.82
CA ARG A 417 -14.33 4.74 6.28
C ARG A 417 -13.46 5.90 6.80
N VAL A 418 -12.93 5.83 8.01
CA VAL A 418 -11.99 6.85 8.52
C VAL A 418 -10.82 6.21 9.26
N GLY A 419 -9.62 6.67 8.96
CA GLY A 419 -8.44 6.49 9.81
C GLY A 419 -8.02 7.79 10.47
N ALA A 420 -7.43 7.70 11.67
CA ALA A 420 -6.76 8.81 12.33
C ALA A 420 -5.28 8.50 12.56
N PHE A 421 -4.48 9.54 12.74
CA PHE A 421 -3.07 9.47 13.11
C PHE A 421 -2.77 10.56 14.15
N THR A 422 -1.89 10.29 15.11
CA THR A 422 -1.31 11.37 15.93
C THR A 422 -0.33 12.19 15.10
N TYR A 423 -0.21 13.49 15.39
CA TYR A 423 0.77 14.34 14.73
C TYR A 423 2.20 13.94 15.11
N SER A 424 2.96 13.49 14.12
CA SER A 424 4.40 13.21 14.22
C SER A 424 5.21 14.36 13.62
N GLU A 425 6.27 14.78 14.31
CA GLU A 425 7.22 15.77 13.82
C GLU A 425 8.17 15.12 12.82
N VAL A 426 7.90 15.31 11.53
CA VAL A 426 8.76 14.81 10.44
C VAL A 426 9.85 15.85 10.13
N GLU A 427 11.10 15.42 9.93
CA GLU A 427 12.20 16.35 9.66
C GLU A 427 11.93 17.21 8.39
N GLY A 428 12.17 18.52 8.49
CA GLY A 428 11.86 19.47 7.41
C GLY A 428 10.38 19.85 7.26
N ALA A 429 9.47 19.37 8.12
CA ALA A 429 8.08 19.83 8.13
C ALA A 429 7.95 21.22 8.77
N VAL A 430 7.38 22.18 8.03
CA VAL A 430 7.12 23.57 8.48
C VAL A 430 6.15 23.64 9.66
N ALA A 431 5.43 22.55 9.96
CA ALA A 431 4.58 22.46 11.14
C ALA A 431 5.39 22.33 12.45
N ASN A 432 6.65 21.88 12.41
CA ASN A 432 7.50 21.77 13.62
C ASN A 432 7.83 23.15 14.21
N ASP A 433 7.94 24.19 13.37
CA ASP A 433 8.16 25.59 13.76
C ASP A 433 6.94 26.27 14.41
N LEU A 434 5.77 25.59 14.46
CA LEU A 434 4.56 26.15 15.03
C LEU A 434 4.55 26.07 16.57
N PRO A 435 4.08 27.12 17.28
CA PRO A 435 4.03 27.10 18.73
C PRO A 435 2.90 26.22 19.27
N ASN A 436 3.00 25.85 20.55
CA ASN A 436 1.99 25.12 21.31
C ASN A 436 1.75 23.67 20.81
N HIS A 437 2.82 22.91 20.61
CA HIS A 437 2.77 21.46 20.39
C HIS A 437 1.92 20.75 21.45
N VAL A 438 1.10 19.79 21.02
CA VAL A 438 0.17 19.05 21.89
C VAL A 438 0.93 17.90 22.59
N PRO A 439 0.80 17.72 23.91
CA PRO A 439 1.40 16.59 24.64
C PRO A 439 0.95 15.22 24.10
N GLU A 440 1.83 14.23 24.06
CA GLU A 440 1.57 12.94 23.39
C GLU A 440 0.44 12.14 24.04
N ASP A 441 0.26 12.23 25.36
CA ASP A 441 -0.88 11.67 26.08
C ASP A 441 -2.22 12.29 25.64
N VAL A 442 -2.22 13.59 25.35
CA VAL A 442 -3.39 14.28 24.77
C VAL A 442 -3.60 13.88 23.31
N LYS A 443 -2.53 13.71 22.51
CA LYS A 443 -2.67 13.22 21.12
C LYS A 443 -3.28 11.80 21.10
N GLN A 444 -2.78 10.91 21.95
CA GLN A 444 -3.25 9.53 22.07
C GLN A 444 -4.70 9.47 22.55
N SER A 445 -5.07 10.24 23.57
CA SER A 445 -6.46 10.32 24.05
C SER A 445 -7.42 10.86 22.98
N ARG A 446 -6.97 11.81 22.14
CA ARG A 446 -7.74 12.29 20.98
C ARG A 446 -7.87 11.23 19.89
N TYR A 447 -6.80 10.48 19.61
CA TYR A 447 -6.83 9.37 18.66
C TYR A 447 -7.85 8.30 19.09
N GLU A 448 -7.79 7.87 20.34
CA GLU A 448 -8.71 6.87 20.91
C GLU A 448 -10.17 7.34 20.86
N ARG A 449 -10.45 8.58 21.27
CA ARG A 449 -11.81 9.17 21.23
C ARG A 449 -12.36 9.29 19.80
N LEU A 450 -11.53 9.65 18.82
CA LEU A 450 -11.94 9.74 17.42
C LEU A 450 -12.20 8.35 16.84
N MET A 451 -11.30 7.38 17.07
CA MET A 451 -11.45 6.03 16.54
C MET A 451 -12.65 5.29 17.16
N ALA A 452 -12.94 5.48 18.44
CA ALA A 452 -14.14 4.94 19.08
C ALA A 452 -15.43 5.50 18.44
N LEU A 453 -15.51 6.83 18.24
CA LEU A 453 -16.64 7.46 17.57
C LEU A 453 -16.79 6.96 16.12
N GLN A 454 -15.69 6.78 15.39
CA GLN A 454 -15.75 6.22 14.04
C GLN A 454 -16.21 4.76 14.05
N GLN A 455 -15.83 3.95 15.03
CA GLN A 455 -16.25 2.55 15.15
C GLN A 455 -17.79 2.47 15.23
N GLU A 456 -18.42 3.33 16.04
CA GLU A 456 -19.89 3.46 16.11
C GLU A 456 -20.51 3.85 14.75
N ILE A 457 -19.94 4.86 14.07
CA ILE A 457 -20.41 5.33 12.77
C ILE A 457 -20.27 4.24 11.69
N SER A 458 -19.14 3.53 11.69
CA SER A 458 -18.82 2.45 10.75
C SER A 458 -19.75 1.25 10.95
N ALA A 459 -19.96 0.80 12.19
CA ALA A 459 -20.91 -0.26 12.52
C ALA A 459 -22.34 0.09 12.04
N GLN A 460 -22.82 1.31 12.29
CA GLN A 460 -24.12 1.75 11.76
C GLN A 460 -24.18 1.72 10.23
N LYS A 461 -23.13 2.20 9.54
CA LYS A 461 -23.04 2.23 8.07
C LYS A 461 -22.97 0.84 7.44
N LEU A 462 -22.44 -0.15 8.14
CA LEU A 462 -22.40 -1.54 7.69
C LEU A 462 -23.68 -2.30 8.05
N GLN A 463 -24.30 -2.01 9.20
CA GLN A 463 -25.65 -2.48 9.52
C GLN A 463 -26.68 -2.00 8.49
N GLU A 464 -26.54 -0.77 7.99
CA GLU A 464 -27.32 -0.23 6.85
C GLU A 464 -27.15 -1.02 5.54
N LYS A 465 -26.21 -1.99 5.44
CA LYS A 465 -26.04 -2.89 4.30
C LYS A 465 -26.65 -4.29 4.48
N VAL A 466 -26.98 -4.70 5.71
CA VAL A 466 -27.58 -6.02 5.98
C VAL A 466 -28.94 -6.14 5.28
N GLY A 467 -29.21 -7.32 4.71
CA GLY A 467 -30.35 -7.60 3.84
C GLY A 467 -30.25 -7.05 2.41
N LYS A 468 -29.14 -6.38 2.03
CA LYS A 468 -28.91 -5.94 0.65
C LYS A 468 -28.09 -6.96 -0.13
N THR A 469 -28.42 -7.10 -1.41
CA THR A 469 -27.62 -7.85 -2.38
C THR A 469 -26.50 -6.98 -2.94
N LEU A 470 -25.25 -7.41 -2.83
CA LEU A 470 -24.06 -6.71 -3.34
C LEU A 470 -23.31 -7.56 -4.38
N THR A 471 -22.61 -6.88 -5.29
CA THR A 471 -21.56 -7.49 -6.11
C THR A 471 -20.22 -7.33 -5.39
N VAL A 472 -19.50 -8.44 -5.24
CA VAL A 472 -18.20 -8.51 -4.58
C VAL A 472 -17.17 -9.19 -5.48
N LEU A 473 -15.90 -8.83 -5.32
CA LEU A 473 -14.75 -9.40 -6.02
C LEU A 473 -13.99 -10.31 -5.06
N VAL A 474 -13.76 -11.57 -5.44
CA VAL A 474 -13.00 -12.53 -4.62
C VAL A 474 -11.51 -12.18 -4.68
N ASP A 475 -10.90 -11.87 -3.54
CA ASP A 475 -9.46 -11.65 -3.42
C ASP A 475 -8.73 -12.92 -3.00
N GLU A 476 -9.26 -13.65 -2.01
CA GLU A 476 -8.69 -14.89 -1.47
C GLU A 476 -9.77 -15.95 -1.19
N ILE A 477 -9.37 -17.21 -1.04
CA ILE A 477 -10.25 -18.34 -0.72
C ILE A 477 -9.57 -19.19 0.35
N ASP A 478 -10.25 -19.39 1.49
CA ASP A 478 -9.92 -20.45 2.44
C ASP A 478 -10.55 -21.76 1.95
N SER A 479 -9.70 -22.71 1.55
CA SER A 479 -10.12 -24.02 1.05
C SER A 479 -10.45 -25.04 2.15
N ASP A 480 -10.01 -24.78 3.38
CA ASP A 480 -10.16 -25.70 4.49
C ASP A 480 -11.52 -25.42 5.20
N GLU A 481 -11.92 -24.14 5.31
CA GLU A 481 -13.24 -23.72 5.84
C GLU A 481 -14.32 -23.49 4.75
N ASN A 482 -13.95 -23.34 3.46
CA ASN A 482 -14.85 -22.99 2.33
C ASN A 482 -15.46 -21.58 2.45
N ILE A 483 -14.58 -20.58 2.66
CA ILE A 483 -14.94 -19.15 2.75
C ILE A 483 -14.18 -18.37 1.67
N ALA A 484 -14.86 -17.48 0.95
CA ALA A 484 -14.20 -16.51 0.07
C ALA A 484 -14.05 -15.16 0.77
N ILE A 485 -12.81 -14.67 0.87
CA ILE A 485 -12.51 -13.32 1.35
C ILE A 485 -12.62 -12.38 0.15
N CYS A 486 -13.60 -11.50 0.19
CA CYS A 486 -13.95 -10.62 -0.92
C CYS A 486 -13.90 -9.14 -0.53
N ARG A 487 -14.05 -8.26 -1.52
CA ARG A 487 -14.32 -6.83 -1.34
C ARG A 487 -15.52 -6.37 -2.15
N SER A 488 -16.27 -5.41 -1.64
CA SER A 488 -17.34 -4.76 -2.40
C SER A 488 -16.84 -3.53 -3.17
N TYR A 489 -17.74 -2.84 -3.86
CA TYR A 489 -17.46 -1.51 -4.41
C TYR A 489 -16.99 -0.51 -3.33
N ALA A 490 -17.31 -0.75 -2.05
CA ALA A 490 -16.97 0.12 -0.93
C ALA A 490 -15.52 -0.02 -0.44
N ASP A 491 -14.80 -1.06 -0.83
CA ASP A 491 -13.62 -1.50 -0.08
C ASP A 491 -12.35 -1.61 -0.96
N ALA A 492 -11.32 -0.84 -0.63
CA ALA A 492 -10.02 -0.91 -1.27
C ALA A 492 -9.15 -2.05 -0.68
N PRO A 493 -8.36 -2.76 -1.50
CA PRO A 493 -7.47 -3.82 -1.05
C PRO A 493 -6.41 -3.25 -0.10
N GLU A 494 -6.03 -4.06 0.90
CA GLU A 494 -5.03 -3.74 1.94
C GLU A 494 -5.36 -2.51 2.83
N ILE A 495 -6.53 -1.87 2.67
CA ILE A 495 -6.81 -0.52 3.19
C ILE A 495 -8.15 -0.41 3.94
N ASP A 496 -9.20 -1.05 3.44
CA ASP A 496 -10.54 -1.07 4.06
C ASP A 496 -10.94 -2.52 4.45
N GLY A 497 -12.16 -2.72 4.96
CA GLY A 497 -12.62 -4.04 5.42
C GLY A 497 -13.02 -5.02 4.31
N HIS A 498 -13.38 -6.23 4.70
CA HIS A 498 -13.72 -7.34 3.81
C HIS A 498 -15.23 -7.66 3.78
N VAL A 499 -15.62 -8.45 2.78
CA VAL A 499 -16.86 -9.22 2.78
C VAL A 499 -16.48 -10.69 2.84
N TYR A 500 -16.75 -11.35 3.95
CA TYR A 500 -16.62 -12.80 4.08
C TYR A 500 -17.85 -13.46 3.48
N VAL A 501 -17.62 -14.41 2.57
CA VAL A 501 -18.68 -15.11 1.84
C VAL A 501 -18.58 -16.60 2.14
N ASP A 502 -19.57 -17.10 2.87
CA ASP A 502 -19.61 -18.48 3.36
C ASP A 502 -20.34 -19.42 2.37
N GLU A 503 -20.23 -20.72 2.61
CA GLU A 503 -20.82 -21.81 1.80
C GLU A 503 -20.42 -21.80 0.31
N ILE A 504 -19.28 -21.20 -0.04
CA ILE A 504 -18.83 -21.13 -1.44
C ILE A 504 -18.55 -22.51 -2.05
N THR A 505 -19.03 -22.72 -3.27
CA THR A 505 -18.73 -23.95 -4.00
C THR A 505 -17.30 -23.97 -4.54
N ALA A 506 -16.71 -25.16 -4.68
CA ALA A 506 -15.38 -25.37 -5.27
C ALA A 506 -15.23 -24.95 -6.75
N GLN A 507 -16.23 -24.26 -7.32
CA GLN A 507 -16.16 -23.62 -8.64
C GLN A 507 -15.75 -22.14 -8.55
N VAL A 508 -15.91 -21.51 -7.38
CA VAL A 508 -15.52 -20.12 -7.10
C VAL A 508 -14.00 -19.95 -7.20
N LYS A 509 -13.55 -18.81 -7.74
CA LYS A 509 -12.12 -18.51 -7.97
C LYS A 509 -11.76 -17.08 -7.60
N VAL A 510 -10.51 -16.88 -7.17
CA VAL A 510 -9.90 -15.56 -7.04
C VAL A 510 -10.03 -14.78 -8.35
N GLY A 511 -10.40 -13.50 -8.26
CA GLY A 511 -10.68 -12.65 -9.41
C GLY A 511 -12.05 -12.84 -10.07
N GLN A 512 -12.93 -13.65 -9.49
CA GLN A 512 -14.34 -13.77 -9.88
C GLN A 512 -15.19 -12.69 -9.20
N PHE A 513 -16.18 -12.17 -9.93
CA PHE A 513 -17.27 -11.41 -9.31
C PHE A 513 -18.38 -12.37 -8.85
N LEU A 514 -18.79 -12.23 -7.60
CA LEU A 514 -19.96 -12.91 -7.02
C LEU A 514 -21.07 -11.89 -6.76
N THR A 515 -22.31 -12.37 -6.76
CA THR A 515 -23.47 -11.64 -6.24
C THR A 515 -23.89 -12.35 -4.96
N VAL A 516 -23.87 -11.63 -3.84
CA VAL A 516 -24.09 -12.17 -2.49
C VAL A 516 -25.14 -11.35 -1.75
N THR A 517 -25.82 -11.92 -0.77
CA THR A 517 -26.70 -11.15 0.14
C THR A 517 -25.98 -10.98 1.46
N ILE A 518 -25.92 -9.74 1.96
CA ILE A 518 -25.30 -9.45 3.26
C ILE A 518 -26.24 -9.89 4.37
N ASP A 519 -25.79 -10.80 5.22
CA ASP A 519 -26.59 -11.39 6.30
C ASP A 519 -26.25 -10.80 7.67
N ASP A 520 -24.99 -10.37 7.89
CA ASP A 520 -24.56 -9.67 9.11
C ASP A 520 -23.41 -8.68 8.85
N ALA A 521 -23.05 -7.87 9.86
CA ALA A 521 -22.00 -6.87 9.80
C ALA A 521 -21.24 -6.72 11.13
N SER A 522 -19.91 -6.65 11.07
CA SER A 522 -19.10 -6.15 12.20
C SER A 522 -18.94 -4.63 12.12
N GLU A 523 -18.08 -4.06 12.96
CA GLU A 523 -17.78 -2.64 12.92
C GLU A 523 -17.01 -2.22 11.65
N TYR A 524 -16.35 -3.17 10.97
CA TYR A 524 -15.55 -2.89 9.77
C TYR A 524 -15.80 -3.84 8.58
N ASP A 525 -16.29 -5.05 8.80
CA ASP A 525 -16.46 -6.10 7.79
C ASP A 525 -17.94 -6.49 7.61
N LEU A 526 -18.23 -7.24 6.56
CA LEU A 526 -19.55 -7.80 6.24
C LEU A 526 -19.49 -9.32 6.13
N PHE A 527 -20.60 -9.99 6.45
CA PHE A 527 -20.78 -11.44 6.32
C PHE A 527 -21.95 -11.72 5.39
N ALA A 528 -21.82 -12.71 4.51
CA ALA A 528 -22.74 -12.89 3.39
C ALA A 528 -22.85 -14.34 2.90
N SER A 529 -24.06 -14.74 2.51
CA SER A 529 -24.33 -16.03 1.86
C SER A 529 -24.24 -15.96 0.33
N TYR A 530 -23.71 -17.04 -0.27
CA TYR A 530 -23.69 -17.23 -1.72
C TYR A 530 -24.82 -18.15 -2.17
N GLN A 531 -25.71 -17.64 -3.03
CA GLN A 531 -26.92 -18.35 -3.49
C GLN A 531 -26.73 -19.01 -4.88
N GLY A 532 -25.54 -19.59 -5.16
CA GLY A 532 -25.11 -19.99 -6.53
C GLY A 532 -24.48 -21.38 -6.67
#